data_AF-R7S6X5-F1
#
_entry.id   AF-R7S6X5-F1
#
_cell.length_a   1.000
_cell.length_b   1.000
_cell.length_c   1.000
_cell.angle_alpha   90.00
_cell.angle_beta   90.00
_cell.angle_gamma   90.00
#
_symmetry.space_group_name_H-M   'P 1'
#
loop_
_entity.id
_entity.type
_entity.pdbx_description
1 polymer ?
#
loop_
_entity_poly.entity_id
_entity_poly.type
_entity_poly.pdbx_seq_one_letter_code
_entity_poly.pdbx_strand_id
1 'polypeptide(L)'
;MFDRLLVLAVPLVLSPRLLLFLSETGTERRVALTPLESFMAFHTGILVFAIALALVFNIPSDPLDTTAKRGAPGHPLLGSLSVACVLISFISYNTKSVGPLGFLVFLGSGTIGLWGLWALLFSGSAYVSRKTGADKRTSRFLFGNKAAASVQKKQWKKGRSA
;
A
#
# COMPACT_ATOMS: atom_id res chain seq x y z
N MET A 1 -10.17 16.16 11.79
CA MET A 1 -9.95 14.83 12.40
C MET A 1 -8.62 14.21 11.96
N PHE A 2 -8.18 14.39 10.71
CA PHE A 2 -6.89 13.91 10.18
C PHE A 2 -5.64 14.51 10.84
N ASP A 3 -5.70 15.77 11.29
CA ASP A 3 -4.61 16.42 12.04
C ASP A 3 -4.15 15.60 13.24
N ARG A 4 -5.07 14.96 13.96
CA ARG A 4 -4.77 14.29 15.23
C ARG A 4 -3.88 13.05 15.07
N LEU A 5 -3.97 12.35 13.94
CA LEU A 5 -3.18 11.15 13.66
C LEU A 5 -1.79 11.50 13.12
N LEU A 6 -1.69 12.50 12.24
CA LEU A 6 -0.39 13.00 11.77
C LEU A 6 0.39 13.66 12.90
N VAL A 7 -0.28 14.44 13.75
CA VAL A 7 0.33 15.04 14.96
C VAL A 7 0.79 13.99 15.96
N LEU A 8 0.19 12.79 15.99
CA LEU A 8 0.68 11.69 16.84
C LEU A 8 1.82 10.90 16.19
N ALA A 9 1.77 10.68 14.87
CA ALA A 9 2.76 9.88 14.14
C ALA A 9 4.09 10.61 13.95
N VAL A 10 4.06 11.92 13.66
CA VAL A 10 5.27 12.73 13.41
C VAL A 10 6.23 12.73 14.60
N PRO A 11 5.79 12.97 15.85
CA PRO A 11 6.67 12.92 17.02
C PRO A 11 7.19 11.51 17.31
N LEU A 12 6.39 10.48 17.07
CA LEU A 12 6.79 9.09 17.30
C LEU A 12 7.89 8.63 16.31
N VAL A 13 7.83 9.11 15.07
CA VAL A 13 8.85 8.87 14.04
C VAL A 13 10.10 9.72 14.27
N LEU A 14 9.94 11.02 14.57
CA LEU A 14 11.08 11.93 14.76
C LEU A 14 11.80 11.74 16.09
N SER A 15 11.11 11.28 17.12
CA SER A 15 11.67 11.15 18.47
C SER A 15 11.32 9.80 19.09
N PRO A 16 12.14 8.75 18.84
CA PRO A 16 12.05 7.51 19.62
C PRO A 16 12.21 7.78 21.14
N ARG A 17 12.83 8.91 21.51
CA ARG A 17 12.93 9.40 22.90
C ARG A 17 11.60 9.78 23.55
N LEU A 18 10.53 10.04 22.80
CA LEU A 18 9.20 10.24 23.41
C LEU A 18 8.65 8.96 24.04
N LEU A 19 9.03 7.78 23.53
CA LEU A 19 8.68 6.52 24.16
C LEU A 19 9.35 6.37 25.53
N LEU A 20 10.59 6.85 25.70
CA LEU A 20 11.23 6.89 27.02
C LEU A 20 10.45 7.78 27.97
N PHE A 21 10.06 8.99 27.55
CA PHE A 21 9.24 9.89 28.36
C PHE A 21 7.90 9.27 28.76
N LEU A 22 7.28 8.47 27.89
CA LEU A 22 6.01 7.78 28.18
C LEU A 22 6.19 6.50 29.01
N SER A 23 7.32 5.81 28.89
CA SER A 23 7.62 4.58 29.65
C SER A 23 8.30 4.85 30.99
N GLU A 24 8.61 6.11 31.30
CA GLU A 24 9.27 6.52 32.54
C GLU A 24 8.28 6.40 33.71
N THR A 25 8.22 5.22 34.31
CA THR A 25 7.43 4.94 35.53
C THR A 25 8.32 4.75 36.77
N GLY A 26 9.63 4.96 36.65
CA GLY A 26 10.63 4.65 37.69
C GLY A 26 11.53 5.84 38.06
N THR A 27 12.15 5.77 39.23
CA THR A 27 13.02 6.79 39.83
C THR A 27 14.40 6.95 39.16
N GLU A 28 14.81 5.98 38.33
CA GLU A 28 16.11 5.95 37.64
C GLU A 28 15.95 6.46 36.19
N ARG A 29 16.39 7.70 35.95
CA ARG A 29 16.21 8.36 34.64
C ARG A 29 17.13 7.78 33.58
N ARG A 30 16.60 6.96 32.66
CA ARG A 30 17.38 6.44 31.53
C ARG A 30 17.49 7.49 30.43
N VAL A 31 18.68 8.07 30.28
CA VAL A 31 18.96 9.18 29.34
C VAL A 31 19.14 8.71 27.88
N ALA A 32 19.41 7.42 27.65
CA ALA A 32 19.65 6.85 26.32
C ALA A 32 18.88 5.54 26.11
N LEU A 33 18.35 5.36 24.88
CA LEU A 33 17.79 4.08 24.46
C LEU A 33 18.92 3.09 24.19
N THR A 34 18.66 1.82 24.49
CA THR A 34 19.52 0.74 23.99
C THR A 34 19.43 0.67 22.46
N PRO A 35 20.47 0.13 21.78
CA PRO A 35 20.45 -0.03 20.33
C PRO A 35 19.26 -0.85 19.82
N LEU A 36 18.80 -1.82 20.63
CA LEU A 36 17.63 -2.64 20.32
C LEU A 36 16.32 -1.85 20.40
N GLU A 37 16.11 -1.09 21.47
CA GLU A 37 14.90 -0.27 21.64
C GLU A 37 14.82 0.80 20.56
N SER A 38 15.94 1.46 20.25
CA SER A 38 16.00 2.46 19.18
C SER A 38 15.68 1.85 17.81
N PHE A 39 16.17 0.64 17.54
CA PHE A 39 15.90 -0.08 16.30
C PHE A 39 14.41 -0.42 16.17
N MET A 40 13.83 -1.02 17.22
CA MET A 40 12.42 -1.40 17.22
C MET A 40 11.49 -0.19 17.12
N ALA A 41 11.74 0.86 17.91
CA ALA A 41 10.98 2.09 17.88
C ALA A 41 10.97 2.74 16.50
N PHE A 42 12.12 2.78 15.83
CA PHE A 42 12.24 3.35 14.49
C PHE A 42 11.42 2.56 13.45
N HIS A 43 11.53 1.23 13.42
CA HIS A 43 10.78 0.40 12.48
C HIS A 43 9.26 0.39 12.77
N THR A 44 8.86 0.39 14.04
CA THR A 44 7.46 0.54 14.45
C THR A 44 6.90 1.91 14.04
N GLY A 45 7.69 2.98 14.17
CA GLY A 45 7.31 4.32 13.71
C GLY A 45 7.00 4.35 12.21
N ILE A 46 7.84 3.73 11.39
CA ILE A 46 7.61 3.61 9.94
C ILE A 46 6.28 2.87 9.65
N LEU A 47 6.00 1.77 10.35
CA LEU A 47 4.74 1.02 10.19
C LEU A 47 3.51 1.86 10.56
N VAL A 48 3.55 2.55 11.70
CA VAL A 48 2.43 3.40 12.15
C VAL A 48 2.20 4.55 11.16
N PHE A 49 3.27 5.15 10.65
CA PHE A 49 3.18 6.17 9.61
C PHE A 49 2.54 5.64 8.32
N ALA A 50 2.93 4.44 7.88
CA ALA A 50 2.36 3.78 6.71
C ALA A 50 0.87 3.48 6.86
N ILE A 51 0.44 3.07 8.06
CA ILE A 51 -0.97 2.86 8.41
C ILE A 51 -1.73 4.19 8.41
N ALA A 52 -1.15 5.24 8.98
CA ALA A 52 -1.74 6.59 8.95
C ALA A 52 -1.96 7.08 7.52
N LEU A 53 -0.97 6.91 6.64
CA LEU A 53 -1.12 7.21 5.20
C LEU A 53 -2.21 6.36 4.56
N ALA A 54 -2.25 5.05 4.85
CA ALA A 54 -3.30 4.16 4.33
C ALA A 54 -4.69 4.69 4.66
N LEU A 55 -4.91 5.10 5.90
CA LEU A 55 -6.19 5.62 6.36
C LEU A 55 -6.54 6.94 5.68
N VAL A 56 -5.59 7.87 5.58
CA VAL A 56 -5.80 9.17 4.89
C VAL A 56 -6.20 8.97 3.43
N PHE A 57 -5.56 8.06 2.71
CA PHE A 57 -5.82 7.86 1.28
C PHE A 57 -7.07 7.00 0.98
N ASN A 58 -7.53 6.20 1.94
CA ASN A 58 -8.61 5.24 1.71
C ASN A 58 -9.94 5.60 2.40
N ILE A 59 -9.97 6.55 3.33
CA ILE A 59 -11.23 7.05 3.89
C ILE A 59 -11.94 7.92 2.82
N PRO A 60 -13.11 7.51 2.30
CA PRO A 60 -13.87 8.35 1.38
C PRO A 60 -14.35 9.61 2.11
N SER A 61 -14.10 10.77 1.50
CA SER A 61 -14.47 12.09 2.06
C SER A 61 -15.97 12.38 1.93
N ASP A 62 -16.67 11.62 1.10
CA ASP A 62 -18.08 11.81 0.79
C ASP A 62 -18.83 10.46 0.85
N PRO A 63 -19.92 10.32 1.64
CA PRO A 63 -20.67 9.06 1.76
C PRO A 63 -21.31 8.59 0.45
N LEU A 64 -21.49 9.48 -0.54
CA LEU A 64 -22.09 9.15 -1.84
C LEU A 64 -21.10 8.54 -2.85
N ASP A 65 -19.79 8.65 -2.60
CA ASP A 65 -18.73 8.20 -3.53
C ASP A 65 -18.38 6.71 -3.41
N THR A 66 -19.12 5.96 -2.59
CA THR A 66 -18.95 4.52 -2.35
C THR A 66 -19.13 3.66 -3.60
N THR A 67 -19.70 4.20 -4.68
CA THR A 67 -19.93 3.49 -5.95
C THR A 67 -18.85 3.72 -7.01
N ALA A 68 -18.05 4.79 -6.92
CA ALA A 68 -17.10 5.17 -7.98
C ALA A 68 -15.78 4.35 -7.99
N LYS A 69 -15.34 3.82 -6.84
CA LYS A 69 -14.10 3.00 -6.72
C LYS A 69 -14.28 1.50 -6.95
N ARG A 70 -15.32 1.06 -7.69
CA ARG A 70 -15.52 -0.37 -8.04
C ARG A 70 -14.60 -0.89 -9.16
N GLY A 71 -13.73 -0.04 -9.73
CA GLY A 71 -12.74 -0.43 -10.73
C GLY A 71 -11.42 -0.87 -10.09
N ALA A 72 -11.30 -2.16 -9.79
CA ALA A 72 -10.14 -2.86 -9.19
C ALA A 72 -9.85 -2.51 -7.71
N PRO A 73 -10.46 -3.24 -6.76
CA PRO A 73 -10.21 -3.05 -5.34
C PRO A 73 -8.88 -3.72 -4.96
N GLY A 74 -7.77 -3.03 -5.16
CA GLY A 74 -6.58 -3.35 -4.37
C GLY A 74 -6.88 -3.11 -2.89
N HIS A 75 -6.42 -3.98 -1.99
CA HIS A 75 -6.59 -3.75 -0.56
C HIS A 75 -6.05 -2.35 -0.19
N PRO A 76 -6.79 -1.52 0.58
CA PRO A 76 -6.43 -0.13 0.86
C PRO A 76 -5.06 0.02 1.53
N LEU A 77 -4.67 -0.97 2.32
CA LEU A 77 -3.39 -1.05 3.02
C LEU A 77 -2.25 -1.58 2.14
N LEU A 78 -2.57 -2.23 1.01
CA LEU A 78 -1.58 -2.93 0.20
C LEU A 78 -0.51 -1.98 -0.32
N GLY A 79 -0.91 -0.80 -0.80
CA GLY A 79 0.00 0.22 -1.32
C GLY A 79 1.00 0.71 -0.27
N SER A 80 0.49 1.33 0.79
CA SER A 80 1.34 1.97 1.80
C SER A 80 2.16 0.96 2.61
N LEU A 81 1.59 -0.22 2.93
CA LEU A 81 2.28 -1.25 3.69
C LEU A 81 3.43 -1.88 2.87
N SER A 82 3.22 -2.13 1.57
CA SER A 82 4.28 -2.70 0.72
C SER A 82 5.49 -1.76 0.65
N VAL A 83 5.25 -0.46 0.45
CA VAL A 83 6.31 0.55 0.41
C VAL A 83 7.04 0.62 1.76
N ALA A 84 6.30 0.63 2.87
CA ALA A 84 6.88 0.66 4.20
C ALA A 84 7.75 -0.57 4.49
N CYS A 85 7.28 -1.76 4.14
CA CYS A 85 8.04 -3.01 4.30
C CYS A 85 9.33 -3.03 3.49
N VAL A 86 9.33 -2.49 2.26
CA VAL A 86 10.54 -2.37 1.44
C VAL A 86 11.55 -1.39 2.08
N LEU A 87 11.07 -0.24 2.58
CA LEU A 87 11.92 0.71 3.29
C LEU A 87 12.51 0.13 4.57
N ILE A 88 11.68 -0.57 5.37
CA ILE A 88 12.13 -1.27 6.59
C ILE A 88 13.20 -2.30 6.25
N SER A 89 13.00 -3.09 5.19
CA SER A 89 13.96 -4.08 4.73
C SER A 89 15.30 -3.43 4.39
N PHE A 90 15.28 -2.36 3.57
CA PHE A 90 16.48 -1.63 3.19
C PHE A 90 17.25 -1.07 4.40
N ILE A 91 16.55 -0.44 5.34
CA ILE A 91 17.19 0.16 6.53
C ILE A 91 17.71 -0.93 7.48
N SER A 92 16.96 -2.00 7.66
CA SER A 92 17.31 -3.13 8.53
C SER A 92 18.57 -3.86 8.04
N TYR A 93 18.74 -4.00 6.73
CA TYR A 93 19.94 -4.60 6.14
C TYR A 93 21.21 -3.79 6.42
N ASN A 94 21.10 -2.46 6.38
CA ASN A 94 22.20 -1.54 6.62
C ASN A 94 22.52 -1.37 8.12
N THR A 95 21.65 -1.82 9.01
CA THR A 95 21.84 -1.66 10.46
C THR A 95 22.67 -2.81 11.04
N LYS A 96 23.84 -2.50 11.60
CA LYS A 96 24.74 -3.49 12.25
C LYS A 96 24.65 -3.50 13.78
N SER A 97 23.95 -2.55 14.38
CA SER A 97 23.93 -2.32 15.83
C SER A 97 23.18 -3.39 16.66
N VAL A 98 22.34 -4.20 16.02
CA VAL A 98 21.44 -5.18 16.67
C VAL A 98 21.78 -6.64 16.33
N GLY A 99 22.93 -6.88 15.68
CA GLY A 99 23.38 -8.22 15.34
C GLY A 99 22.42 -8.97 14.39
N PRO A 100 22.15 -10.28 14.60
CA PRO A 100 21.33 -11.10 13.70
C PRO A 100 19.88 -10.63 13.54
N LEU A 101 19.35 -9.87 14.51
CA LEU A 101 17.97 -9.38 14.48
C LEU A 101 17.73 -8.45 13.30
N GLY A 102 18.68 -7.58 12.96
CA GLY A 102 18.58 -6.71 11.79
C GLY A 102 18.47 -7.51 10.48
N PHE A 103 19.12 -8.67 10.41
CA PHE A 103 18.99 -9.57 9.26
C PHE A 103 17.63 -10.28 9.22
N LEU A 104 17.10 -10.73 10.36
CA LEU A 104 15.77 -11.35 10.44
C LEU A 104 14.66 -10.36 10.05
N VAL A 105 14.73 -9.13 10.54
CA VAL A 105 13.77 -8.07 10.18
C VAL A 105 13.89 -7.71 8.71
N PHE A 106 15.11 -7.66 8.15
CA PHE A 106 15.32 -7.50 6.71
C PHE A 106 14.62 -8.61 5.91
N LEU A 107 14.80 -9.88 6.30
CA LEU A 107 14.25 -11.02 5.58
C LEU A 107 12.70 -11.05 5.66
N GLY A 108 12.15 -10.82 6.84
CA GLY A 108 10.69 -10.80 7.05
C GLY A 108 10.02 -9.63 6.34
N SER A 109 10.54 -8.41 6.52
CA SER A 109 9.96 -7.23 5.88
C SER A 109 10.20 -7.22 4.37
N GLY A 110 11.34 -7.74 3.90
CA GLY A 110 11.67 -7.82 2.47
C GLY A 110 10.76 -8.80 1.73
N THR A 111 10.49 -9.97 2.30
CA THR A 111 9.57 -10.95 1.71
C THR A 111 8.14 -10.40 1.63
N ILE A 112 7.64 -9.78 2.71
CA ILE A 112 6.31 -9.13 2.72
C ILE A 112 6.25 -7.99 1.71
N GLY A 113 7.28 -7.14 1.66
CA GLY A 113 7.36 -6.00 0.74
C GLY A 113 7.41 -6.42 -0.73
N LEU A 114 8.23 -7.42 -1.07
CA LEU A 114 8.32 -7.99 -2.42
C LEU A 114 7.01 -8.65 -2.84
N TRP A 115 6.38 -9.42 -1.94
CA TRP A 115 5.08 -10.02 -2.19
C TRP A 115 4.00 -8.96 -2.41
N GLY A 116 4.01 -7.90 -1.62
CA GLY A 116 3.10 -6.77 -1.75
C GLY A 116 3.30 -5.99 -3.06
N LEU A 117 4.54 -5.73 -3.47
CA LEU A 117 4.87 -5.14 -4.77
C LEU A 117 4.42 -6.03 -5.93
N TRP A 118 4.66 -7.34 -5.83
CA TRP A 118 4.14 -8.30 -6.81
C TRP A 118 2.62 -8.22 -6.90
N ALA A 119 1.92 -8.25 -5.75
CA ALA A 119 0.48 -8.10 -5.73
C ALA A 119 0.02 -6.75 -6.33
N LEU A 120 0.71 -5.63 -6.09
CA LEU A 120 0.36 -4.34 -6.69
C LEU A 120 0.53 -4.34 -8.21
N LEU A 121 1.62 -4.93 -8.72
CA LEU A 121 1.90 -5.00 -10.16
C LEU A 121 0.91 -5.91 -10.90
N PHE A 122 0.49 -7.01 -10.26
CA PHE A 122 -0.35 -8.04 -10.86
C PHE A 122 -1.81 -8.04 -10.38
N SER A 123 -2.21 -7.12 -9.49
CA SER A 123 -3.60 -6.97 -9.03
C SER A 123 -4.54 -6.40 -10.10
N GLY A 124 -4.01 -5.85 -11.20
CA GLY A 124 -4.81 -5.33 -12.31
C GLY A 124 -5.50 -6.46 -13.09
N SER A 125 -6.80 -6.30 -13.38
CA SER A 125 -7.48 -7.20 -14.32
C SER A 125 -6.74 -7.17 -15.66
N ALA A 126 -6.43 -8.34 -16.22
CA ALA A 126 -5.87 -8.45 -17.56
C ALA A 126 -6.64 -7.52 -18.51
N TYR A 127 -5.91 -6.67 -19.24
CA TYR A 127 -6.48 -5.78 -20.27
C TYR A 127 -7.14 -6.56 -21.43
N VAL A 128 -7.07 -7.89 -21.37
CA VAL A 128 -7.77 -8.84 -22.21
C VAL A 128 -9.23 -8.97 -21.76
N SER A 129 -10.15 -8.62 -22.66
CA SER A 129 -11.58 -8.76 -22.42
C SER A 129 -11.97 -10.22 -22.18
N ARG A 130 -12.41 -10.56 -20.95
CA ARG A 130 -12.93 -11.89 -20.58
C ARG A 130 -14.04 -12.42 -21.51
N LYS A 131 -14.78 -11.52 -22.16
CA LYS A 131 -15.92 -11.86 -23.02
C LYS A 131 -15.53 -12.13 -24.48
N THR A 132 -14.34 -11.69 -24.91
CA THR A 132 -13.92 -11.72 -26.32
C THR A 132 -12.48 -12.17 -26.54
N GLY A 133 -11.68 -12.39 -25.49
CA GLY A 133 -10.25 -12.75 -25.59
C GLY A 133 -9.35 -11.67 -26.22
N ALA A 134 -9.93 -10.57 -26.70
CA ALA A 134 -9.23 -9.48 -27.34
C ALA A 134 -8.60 -8.52 -26.32
N ASP A 135 -7.36 -8.11 -26.58
CA ASP A 135 -6.70 -7.01 -25.89
C ASP A 135 -7.48 -5.70 -26.13
N LYS A 136 -7.92 -5.07 -25.05
CA LYS A 136 -8.70 -3.82 -25.12
C LYS A 136 -7.86 -2.63 -25.58
N ARG A 137 -6.53 -2.69 -25.46
CA ARG A 137 -5.63 -1.59 -25.89
C ARG A 137 -5.62 -1.41 -27.40
N THR A 138 -5.76 -2.49 -28.17
CA THR A 138 -5.76 -2.46 -29.64
C THR A 138 -7.16 -2.31 -30.24
N SER A 139 -8.21 -2.57 -29.47
CA SER A 139 -9.61 -2.51 -29.96
C SER A 139 -10.10 -1.10 -30.36
N ARG A 140 -9.36 -0.04 -30.00
CA ARG A 140 -9.72 1.36 -30.30
C ARG A 140 -8.58 2.19 -30.89
N PHE A 141 -7.43 1.60 -31.21
CA PHE A 141 -6.29 2.38 -31.67
C PHE A 141 -6.42 2.73 -33.17
N LEU A 142 -6.44 4.04 -33.44
CA LEU A 142 -6.49 4.74 -34.72
C LEU A 142 -7.75 4.61 -35.61
N PHE A 143 -8.43 3.46 -35.67
CA PHE A 143 -9.73 3.37 -36.36
C PHE A 143 -10.68 2.50 -35.55
N GLY A 144 -11.78 3.08 -35.07
CA GLY A 144 -12.86 2.33 -34.44
C GLY A 144 -13.35 1.25 -35.42
N ASN A 145 -13.06 -0.01 -35.12
CA ASN A 145 -13.33 -1.11 -36.05
C ASN A 145 -14.85 -1.31 -36.20
N LYS A 146 -15.44 -0.74 -37.26
CA LYS A 146 -16.86 -0.95 -37.63
C LYS A 146 -17.15 -2.41 -38.00
N ALA A 147 -16.12 -3.21 -38.33
CA ALA A 147 -16.21 -4.64 -38.56
C ALA A 147 -16.02 -5.48 -37.28
N ALA A 148 -15.96 -4.87 -36.10
CA ALA A 148 -15.96 -5.63 -34.85
C ALA A 148 -17.19 -6.53 -34.77
N ALA A 149 -16.97 -7.82 -34.52
CA ALA A 149 -18.02 -8.84 -34.45
C ALA A 149 -19.15 -8.47 -33.46
N SER A 150 -18.85 -7.67 -32.43
CA SER A 150 -19.85 -7.15 -31.48
C SER A 150 -20.80 -6.13 -32.10
N VAL A 151 -20.32 -5.27 -32.99
CA VAL A 151 -21.13 -4.27 -33.72
C VAL A 151 -22.01 -4.96 -34.74
N GLN A 152 -21.46 -5.91 -35.51
CA GLN A 152 -22.23 -6.71 -36.46
C GLN A 152 -23.32 -7.55 -35.76
N LYS A 153 -22.99 -8.21 -34.64
CA LYS A 153 -23.97 -8.98 -33.85
C LYS A 153 -25.08 -8.08 -33.28
N LYS A 154 -24.77 -6.84 -32.90
CA LYS A 154 -25.76 -5.87 -32.44
C LYS A 154 -26.70 -5.42 -33.58
N GLN A 155 -26.16 -5.19 -34.77
CA GLN A 155 -26.95 -4.84 -35.95
C GLN A 155 -27.84 -6.00 -36.43
N TRP A 156 -27.31 -7.23 -36.45
CA TRP A 156 -28.09 -8.44 -36.77
C TRP A 156 -29.27 -8.66 -35.84
N LYS A 157 -29.10 -8.41 -34.53
CA LYS A 157 -30.22 -8.48 -33.59
C LYS A 157 -31.25 -7.38 -33.85
N LYS A 158 -30.81 -6.15 -34.15
CA LYS A 158 -31.71 -5.04 -34.44
C LYS A 158 -32.54 -5.27 -35.70
N GLY A 159 -31.96 -5.88 -36.74
CA GLY A 159 -32.67 -6.24 -37.97
C GLY A 159 -33.57 -7.49 -37.86
N ARG A 160 -33.51 -8.24 -36.76
CA ARG A 160 -34.40 -9.38 -36.49
C ARG A 160 -35.58 -9.01 -35.57
N SER A 161 -35.55 -7.79 -35.02
CA SER A 161 -36.60 -7.23 -34.15
C SER A 161 -37.40 -6.12 -34.83
N ALA A 162 -37.17 -5.89 -36.12
CA ALA A 162 -37.97 -5.10 -37.03
C ALA A 162 -38.59 -6.05 -38.06
#